data_AF-A0A8T6MP23-F1
#
_entry.id   AF-A0A8T6MP23-F1
#
_cell.length_a   1.000
_cell.length_b   1.000
_cell.length_c   1.000
_cell.angle_alpha   90.00
_cell.angle_beta   90.00
_cell.angle_gamma   90.00
#
_symmetry.space_group_name_H-M   'P 1'
#
loop_
_entity.id
_entity.type
_entity.pdbx_description
1 polymer ?
#
loop_
_entity_poly.entity_id
_entity_poly.type
_entity_poly.pdbx_seq_one_letter_code
_entity_poly.pdbx_strand_id
1 'polypeptide(L)' 'MSEQKCPVCQGKGTIELLGTQCPFCNGSGEHTKSAESYLKSHICQCIFLDRKMCPVCGKKCHHDTPNKPKILVGPV' A
#
# COMPACT_ATOMS: atom_id res chain seq x y z
N MET A 1 16.19 7.87 -20.56
CA MET A 1 15.65 8.05 -19.19
C MET A 1 14.71 6.89 -18.96
N SER A 2 14.92 6.07 -17.93
CA SER A 2 13.93 5.03 -17.61
C SER A 2 12.75 5.73 -16.95
N GLU A 3 11.69 6.00 -17.71
CA GLU A 3 10.41 6.45 -17.16
C GLU A 3 9.95 5.42 -16.12
N GLN A 4 10.10 5.79 -14.86
CA GLN A 4 9.68 4.93 -13.77
C GLN A 4 8.16 4.94 -13.72
N LYS A 5 7.56 3.76 -13.63
CA LYS A 5 6.11 3.61 -13.49
C LYS A 5 5.66 4.07 -12.11
N CYS A 6 4.44 4.58 -12.01
CA CYS A 6 3.80 4.89 -10.74
C CYS A 6 3.80 3.64 -9.84
N PRO A 7 4.38 3.67 -8.63
CA PRO A 7 4.45 2.50 -7.75
C PRO A 7 3.09 2.06 -7.20
N VAL A 8 2.06 2.92 -7.26
CA VAL A 8 0.71 2.62 -6.75
C VAL A 8 -0.15 1.94 -7.81
N CYS A 9 -0.28 2.55 -9.00
CA CYS A 9 -1.08 1.96 -10.09
C CYS A 9 -0.26 1.12 -11.08
N GLN A 10 1.04 0.96 -10.84
CA GLN A 10 1.96 0.17 -11.66
C GLN A 10 2.00 0.58 -13.14
N GLY A 11 1.74 1.86 -13.43
CA GLY A 11 1.68 2.39 -14.79
C GLY A 11 0.31 2.36 -15.44
N LYS A 12 -0.73 1.84 -14.78
CA LYS A 12 -2.10 1.75 -15.36
C LYS A 12 -2.81 3.10 -15.46
N GLY A 13 -2.41 4.09 -14.66
CA GLY A 13 -3.12 5.37 -14.54
C GLY A 13 -4.44 5.28 -13.75
N THR A 14 -4.91 4.08 -13.40
CA THR A 14 -6.15 3.87 -12.65
C THR A 14 -5.94 2.94 -11.45
N ILE A 15 -6.82 3.05 -10.45
CA ILE A 15 -6.89 2.08 -9.34
C ILE A 15 -7.86 0.97 -9.74
N GLU A 16 -7.37 -0.25 -9.94
CA GLU A 16 -8.19 -1.36 -10.49
C GLU A 16 -9.47 -1.62 -9.69
N LEU A 17 -9.40 -1.59 -8.37
CA LEU A 17 -10.57 -1.85 -7.51
C LEU A 17 -11.66 -0.79 -7.61
N LEU A 18 -11.30 0.44 -8.03
CA LEU A 18 -12.22 1.57 -8.08
C LEU A 18 -12.59 1.96 -9.52
N GLY A 19 -11.79 1.55 -10.52
CA GLY A 19 -11.92 2.01 -11.90
C GLY A 19 -11.67 3.52 -12.09
N THR A 20 -11.22 4.22 -11.05
CA THR A 20 -10.99 5.66 -11.07
C THR A 20 -9.53 6.00 -11.37
N GLN A 21 -9.29 7.24 -11.82
CA GLN A 21 -7.93 7.74 -12.01
C GLN A 21 -7.12 7.63 -10.72
N CYS A 22 -5.88 7.19 -10.86
CA CYS A 22 -4.95 7.09 -9.74
C CYS A 22 -4.68 8.49 -9.18
N PRO A 23 -5.06 8.79 -7.92
CA PRO A 23 -4.90 10.13 -7.35
C PRO A 23 -3.44 10.48 -7.06
N PHE A 24 -2.53 9.49 -7.09
CA PHE A 24 -1.11 9.70 -6.82
C PHE A 24 -0.33 10.11 -8.07
N CYS A 25 -0.75 9.68 -9.26
CA CYS A 25 -0.16 10.09 -10.54
C CYS A 25 -1.13 10.89 -11.43
N ASN A 26 -2.31 11.24 -10.92
CA ASN A 26 -3.36 11.95 -11.67
C ASN A 26 -3.64 11.34 -13.05
N GLY A 27 -3.72 10.01 -13.11
CA GLY A 27 -3.97 9.32 -14.38
C GLY A 27 -2.76 9.10 -15.28
N SER A 28 -1.60 9.72 -15.03
CA SER A 28 -0.46 9.65 -15.97
C SER A 28 0.20 8.28 -16.03
N GLY A 29 0.11 7.49 -14.96
CA GLY A 29 0.84 6.23 -14.84
C GLY A 29 2.34 6.41 -14.56
N GLU A 30 2.84 7.65 -14.50
CA GLU A 30 4.25 7.94 -14.25
C GLU A 30 4.56 8.01 -12.76
N HIS A 31 5.84 7.83 -12.43
CA HIS A 31 6.34 7.99 -11.08
C HIS A 31 6.16 9.42 -10.58
N THR A 32 5.62 9.57 -9.36
CA THR A 32 5.50 10.86 -8.68
C THR A 32 5.99 10.73 -7.25
N LYS A 33 6.43 11.86 -6.67
CA LYS A 33 6.79 11.93 -5.25
C LYS A 33 5.61 11.55 -4.34
N SER A 34 4.38 11.87 -4.75
CA SER A 34 3.17 11.51 -4.00
C SER A 34 3.00 9.99 -3.92
N ALA A 35 3.13 9.30 -5.06
CA ALA A 35 3.04 7.85 -5.13
C ALA A 35 4.16 7.16 -4.33
N GLU A 36 5.38 7.68 -4.41
CA GLU A 36 6.52 7.21 -3.63
C GLU A 36 6.29 7.36 -2.12
N SER A 37 5.86 8.55 -1.68
CA SER A 37 5.55 8.83 -0.29
C SER A 37 4.45 7.91 0.24
N TYR A 38 3.37 7.72 -0.52
CA TYR A 38 2.32 6.78 -0.14
C TYR A 38 2.86 5.37 0.06
N LEU A 39 3.70 4.85 -0.84
CA LEU A 39 4.24 3.50 -0.67
C LEU A 39 5.19 3.39 0.55
N LYS A 40 5.87 4.47 0.93
CA LYS A 40 6.72 4.50 2.13
C LYS A 40 5.93 4.53 3.43
N SER A 41 4.79 5.23 3.47
CA SER A 41 4.00 5.45 4.69
C SER A 41 2.56 4.93 4.62
N HIS A 42 2.31 3.93 3.76
CA HIS A 42 0.96 3.42 3.51
C HIS A 42 0.28 2.91 4.78
N ILE A 43 -1.04 3.11 4.83
CA ILE A 43 -1.89 2.55 5.88
C ILE A 43 -1.89 1.03 5.76
N CYS A 44 -1.69 0.33 6.87
CA CYS A 44 -1.71 -1.13 6.91
C CYS A 44 -3.10 -1.67 6.54
N GLN A 45 -3.18 -2.49 5.49
CA GLN A 45 -4.40 -3.18 5.06
C GLN A 45 -4.35 -4.70 5.29
N CYS A 46 -3.36 -5.20 6.04
CA CYS A 46 -3.19 -6.63 6.30
C CYS A 46 -4.29 -7.24 7.16
N ILE A 47 -5.21 -6.44 7.73
CA ILE A 47 -6.38 -6.94 8.47
C ILE A 47 -7.27 -7.83 7.59
N PHE A 48 -7.23 -7.64 6.27
CA PHE A 48 -8.02 -8.39 5.31
C PHE A 48 -7.30 -9.64 4.74
N LEU A 49 -6.07 -9.94 5.16
CA LEU A 49 -5.25 -11.03 4.60
C LEU A 49 -4.53 -11.86 5.67
N ASP A 50 -3.80 -12.89 5.25
CA ASP A 50 -3.05 -13.85 6.08
C ASP A 50 -1.82 -13.28 6.82
N ARG A 51 -1.57 -11.97 6.69
CA ARG A 51 -0.45 -11.22 7.29
C ARG A 51 0.93 -11.82 6.98
N LYS A 52 1.08 -12.52 5.86
CA LYS A 52 2.40 -12.95 5.36
C LYS A 52 2.99 -11.93 4.39
N MET A 53 2.14 -11.41 3.50
CA MET A 53 2.50 -10.46 2.45
C MET A 53 1.66 -9.20 2.56
N CYS A 54 2.29 -8.02 2.42
CA CYS A 54 1.59 -6.75 2.45
C CYS A 54 0.78 -6.56 1.15
N PRO A 55 -0.54 -6.32 1.23
CA PRO A 55 -1.38 -6.10 0.05
C PRO A 55 -1.03 -4.82 -0.72
N VAL A 56 -0.37 -3.86 -0.06
CA VAL A 56 -0.09 -2.55 -0.65
C VAL A 56 1.24 -2.55 -1.41
N CYS A 57 2.31 -3.08 -0.80
CA CYS A 57 3.66 -3.01 -1.35
C CYS A 57 4.22 -4.36 -1.81
N GLY A 58 3.51 -5.47 -1.57
CA GLY A 58 3.92 -6.81 -1.98
C GLY A 58 5.15 -7.37 -1.26
N LYS A 59 5.67 -6.69 -0.24
CA LYS A 59 6.79 -7.19 0.59
C LYS A 59 6.26 -8.07 1.73
N LYS A 60 7.15 -8.80 2.41
CA LYS A 60 6.81 -9.48 3.69
C LYS A 60 6.20 -8.46 4.65
N CYS A 61 5.18 -8.88 5.39
CA CYS A 61 4.49 -7.98 6.32
C CYS A 61 5.46 -7.32 7.30
N HIS A 62 5.39 -6.00 7.40
CA HIS A 62 6.24 -5.13 8.22
C HIS A 62 5.39 -4.27 9.16
N HIS A 63 4.43 -4.93 9.79
CA HIS A 63 3.55 -4.41 10.83
C HIS A 63 4.32 -3.85 12.03
N ASP A 64 4.76 -2.61 11.93
CA ASP A 64 5.16 -1.77 13.06
C ASP A 64 3.93 -0.96 13.48
N THR A 65 3.14 -1.50 14.40
CA THR A 65 2.14 -0.71 15.13
C THR A 65 2.77 -0.26 16.44
N PRO A 66 3.04 1.05 16.63
CA PRO A 66 3.39 1.62 17.94
C PRO A 66 2.38 1.28 19.04
N ASN A 67 1.12 1.01 18.66
CA ASN A 67 0.06 0.51 19.54
C ASN A 67 -0.20 -0.98 19.28
N LYS A 68 0.69 -1.82 19.81
CA LYS A 68 0.41 -3.23 20.07
C LYS A 68 -0.20 -3.31 21.48
N PRO A 69 -1.52 -3.15 21.71
CA PRO A 69 -2.06 -3.66 22.95
C PRO A 69 -1.88 -5.18 22.84
N LYS A 70 -0.97 -5.72 23.66
CA LYS A 70 -0.96 -7.14 23.94
C LYS A 70 -2.28 -7.44 24.66
N ILE A 71 -3.38 -7.58 23.94
CA ILE A 71 -4.60 -8.12 24.54
C ILE A 71 -4.31 -9.60 24.74
N LEU A 72 -3.77 -9.90 25.92
CA LEU A 72 -3.70 -11.24 26.46
C LEU A 72 -5.13 -11.63 26.82
N VAL A 73 -5.83 -12.28 25.90
CA VAL A 73 -7.07 -12.98 26.24
C VAL A 73 -6.63 -14.23 27.01
N GLY A 74 -6.70 -14.15 28.34
CA GLY A 74 -6.54 -15.30 29.21
C GLY A 74 -7.69 -16.30 29.00
N PRO A 75 -7.53 -17.56 29.40
CA PRO A 75 -8.58 -18.56 29.26
C PRO A 75 -9.86 -18.11 29.98
N VAL A 76 -10.99 -18.29 29.31
CA VAL A 76 -12.35 -18.16 29.84
C VAL A 76 -12.66 -19.23 30.88
#